data_AF-A0A2N2NGS9-F1
#
_entry.id   AF-A0A2N2NGS9-F1
#
_cell.length_a   1.000
_cell.length_b   1.000
_cell.length_c   1.000
_cell.angle_alpha   90.00
_cell.angle_beta   90.00
_cell.angle_gamma   90.00
#
_symmetry.space_group_name_H-M   'P 1'
#
loop_
_entity.id
_entity.type
_entity.pdbx_description
1 polymer ?
#
loop_
_entity_poly.entity_id
_entity_poly.type
_entity_poly.pdbx_seq_one_letter_code
_entity_poly.pdbx_strand_id
1 'polypeptide(L)'
;MVINYLRTHLPDPASHKLYFDFGTVGLDAEYEPYQIKVDKVLHKGGYRERVNWITRKFEGDDHHELFWRKRVHIPLRYLLSS
;
A
#
# COMPACT_ATOMS: atom_id res chain seq x y z
N MET A 1 6.72 10.40 13.04
CA MET A 1 5.80 9.30 12.60
C MET A 1 5.84 9.18 11.08
N VAL A 2 5.68 7.96 10.55
CA VAL A 2 5.84 7.60 9.13
C VAL A 2 5.06 8.51 8.17
N ILE A 3 3.84 8.90 8.52
CA ILE A 3 2.99 9.77 7.68
C ILE A 3 3.65 11.14 7.40
N ASN A 4 4.30 11.74 8.41
CA ASN A 4 4.99 13.03 8.23
C ASN A 4 6.25 12.87 7.38
N TYR A 5 6.94 11.74 7.49
CA TYR A 5 8.11 11.44 6.66
C TYR A 5 7.69 11.32 5.19
N LEU A 6 6.65 10.54 4.90
CA LEU A 6 6.14 10.38 3.54
C LEU A 6 5.78 11.72 2.90
N ARG A 7 5.12 12.64 3.63
CA ARG A 7 4.77 13.96 3.09
C ARG A 7 5.93 14.76 2.50
N THR A 8 7.16 14.53 2.94
CA THR A 8 8.34 15.27 2.48
C THR A 8 9.35 14.41 1.70
N HIS A 9 9.15 13.10 1.65
CA HIS A 9 10.09 12.15 1.05
C HIS A 9 9.42 11.14 0.11
N LEU A 10 8.25 11.48 -0.47
CA LEU A 10 7.71 10.63 -1.53
C LEU A 10 8.67 10.61 -2.73
N PRO A 11 8.91 9.42 -3.32
CA PRO A 11 9.61 9.36 -4.58
C PRO A 11 8.78 9.99 -5.68
N ASP A 12 9.44 10.30 -6.80
CA ASP A 12 8.77 10.96 -7.92
C ASP A 12 7.68 10.05 -8.53
N PRO A 13 6.39 10.48 -8.52
CA PRO A 13 5.28 9.70 -9.06
C PRO A 13 5.39 9.43 -10.57
N ALA A 14 6.23 10.18 -11.30
CA ALA A 14 6.45 9.94 -12.73
C ALA A 14 7.35 8.72 -12.99
N SER A 15 8.19 8.34 -12.02
CA SER A 15 9.19 7.28 -12.18
C SER A 15 9.00 6.08 -11.25
N HIS A 16 8.14 6.19 -10.24
CA HIS A 16 7.98 5.15 -9.21
C HIS A 16 6.53 4.65 -9.11
N LYS A 17 6.37 3.33 -9.02
CA LYS A 17 5.12 2.67 -8.63
C LYS A 17 5.16 2.30 -7.14
N LEU A 18 4.05 2.44 -6.43
CA LEU A 18 3.93 2.03 -5.03
C LEU A 18 2.79 1.01 -4.82
N TYR A 19 3.01 0.05 -3.95
CA TYR A 19 1.98 -0.94 -3.58
C TYR A 19 1.91 -1.08 -2.07
N PHE A 20 0.70 -1.09 -1.53
CA PHE A 20 0.40 -1.36 -0.13
C PHE A 20 -0.67 -2.44 -0.02
N ASP A 21 -0.57 -3.28 1.00
CA ASP A 21 -1.70 -4.09 1.44
C ASP A 21 -1.73 -4.32 2.96
N PHE A 22 -2.92 -4.69 3.45
CA PHE A 22 -3.15 -5.08 4.84
C PHE A 22 -4.32 -6.07 4.95
N GLY A 23 -4.25 -6.97 5.92
CA GLY A 23 -5.36 -7.82 6.36
C GLY A 23 -6.36 -7.09 7.27
N THR A 24 -7.41 -7.77 7.74
CA THR A 24 -8.42 -7.16 8.65
C THR A 24 -8.57 -7.87 9.97
N VAL A 25 -7.74 -8.89 10.22
CA VAL A 25 -7.71 -9.68 11.45
C VAL A 25 -6.36 -9.52 12.13
N GLY A 26 -6.34 -9.73 13.45
CA GLY A 26 -5.15 -9.68 14.28
C GLY A 26 -4.46 -8.32 14.23
N LEU A 27 -3.14 -8.29 14.02
CA LEU A 27 -2.37 -7.05 14.09
C LEU A 27 -2.68 -6.10 12.92
N ASP A 28 -2.97 -6.63 11.73
CA ASP A 28 -3.27 -5.81 10.55
C ASP A 28 -4.62 -5.07 10.67
N ALA A 29 -5.53 -5.52 11.54
CA ALA A 29 -6.84 -4.89 11.75
C ALA A 29 -6.74 -3.41 12.14
N GLU A 30 -5.62 -3.00 12.74
CA GLU A 30 -5.38 -1.60 13.15
C GLU A 30 -4.84 -0.71 12.03
N TYR A 31 -4.50 -1.26 10.85
CA TYR A 31 -3.78 -0.52 9.82
C TYR A 31 -4.67 0.42 8.99
N GLU A 32 -5.96 0.11 8.83
CA GLU A 32 -6.86 0.86 7.94
C GLU A 32 -6.87 2.38 8.21
N PRO A 33 -6.99 2.89 9.46
CA PRO A 33 -6.98 4.32 9.72
C PRO A 33 -5.66 5.00 9.35
N TYR A 34 -4.55 4.28 9.38
CA TYR A 34 -3.24 4.80 8.99
C TYR A 34 -3.04 4.71 7.47
N GLN A 35 -3.48 3.62 6.85
CA GLN A 35 -3.44 3.47 5.40
C GLN A 35 -4.27 4.57 4.72
N ILE A 36 -5.47 4.89 5.22
CA ILE A 36 -6.27 6.03 4.73
C ILE A 36 -5.49 7.36 4.79
N LYS A 37 -4.64 7.56 5.81
CA LYS A 37 -3.80 8.76 5.92
C LYS A 37 -2.66 8.73 4.90
N VAL A 38 -2.02 7.57 4.69
CA VAL A 38 -0.98 7.37 3.66
C VAL A 38 -1.56 7.62 2.27
N ASP A 39 -2.71 7.04 1.96
CA ASP A 39 -3.44 7.20 0.70
C ASP A 39 -3.69 8.67 0.36
N LYS A 40 -4.11 9.46 1.36
CA LYS A 40 -4.27 10.93 1.22
C LYS A 40 -2.95 11.65 0.95
N VAL A 41 -1.86 11.19 1.56
CA VAL A 41 -0.51 11.77 1.32
C VAL A 41 -0.05 11.45 -0.10
N LEU A 42 -0.23 10.21 -0.56
CA LEU A 42 0.09 9.79 -1.92
C LEU A 42 -0.68 10.60 -2.96
N HIS A 43 -2.00 10.73 -2.78
CA HIS A 43 -2.82 11.50 -3.68
C HIS A 43 -2.38 12.97 -3.77
N LYS A 44 -2.07 13.61 -2.62
CA LYS A 44 -1.52 14.97 -2.58
C LYS A 44 -0.12 15.08 -3.20
N GLY A 45 0.66 14.00 -3.15
CA GLY A 45 1.99 13.90 -3.74
C GLY A 45 2.01 13.62 -5.24
N GLY A 46 0.85 13.57 -5.91
CA GLY A 46 0.75 13.36 -7.35
C GLY A 46 0.59 11.89 -7.78
N TYR A 47 0.48 10.95 -6.84
CA TYR A 47 0.11 9.58 -7.16
C TYR A 47 -1.37 9.47 -7.54
N ARG A 48 -1.66 8.57 -8.47
CA ARG A 48 -2.98 8.21 -8.99
C ARG A 48 -3.21 6.73 -8.76
N GLU A 49 -4.28 6.42 -8.04
CA GLU A 49 -4.67 5.04 -7.76
C GLU A 49 -4.86 4.26 -9.07
N ARG A 50 -4.38 3.01 -9.11
CA ARG A 50 -4.39 2.10 -10.25
C ARG A 50 -3.55 2.53 -11.46
N VAL A 51 -2.84 3.65 -11.38
CA VAL A 51 -1.86 4.07 -12.40
C VAL A 51 -0.46 3.83 -11.87
N ASN A 52 -0.05 4.57 -10.83
CA ASN A 52 1.29 4.51 -10.23
C ASN A 52 1.23 4.22 -8.72
N TRP A 53 0.05 3.97 -8.15
CA TRP A 53 -0.06 3.39 -6.82
C TRP A 53 -1.31 2.49 -6.67
N ILE A 54 -1.23 1.44 -5.86
CA ILE A 54 -2.37 0.61 -5.43
C ILE A 54 -2.30 0.36 -3.92
N THR A 55 -3.46 0.43 -3.24
CA THR A 55 -3.67 -0.10 -1.88
C THR A 55 -4.70 -1.22 -1.95
N ARG A 56 -4.45 -2.37 -1.28
CA ARG A 56 -5.39 -3.49 -1.20
C ARG A 56 -5.71 -3.86 0.25
N LYS A 57 -7.00 -4.03 0.54
CA LYS A 57 -7.51 -4.57 1.80
C LYS A 57 -7.91 -6.03 1.59
N PHE A 58 -7.46 -6.92 2.47
CA PHE A 58 -7.77 -8.35 2.42
C PHE A 58 -8.60 -8.77 3.62
N GLU A 59 -9.91 -8.89 3.41
CA GLU A 59 -10.86 -9.25 4.47
C GLU A 59 -10.60 -10.65 5.01
N GLY A 60 -10.47 -10.77 6.34
CA GLY A 60 -10.23 -12.04 7.03
C GLY A 60 -8.77 -12.49 7.08
N ASP A 61 -7.86 -11.79 6.41
CA ASP A 61 -6.44 -12.09 6.45
C ASP A 61 -5.79 -11.48 7.71
N ASP A 62 -4.80 -12.19 8.27
CA ASP A 62 -4.03 -11.80 9.46
C ASP A 62 -2.57 -11.44 9.09
N HIS A 63 -1.81 -10.90 10.06
CA HIS A 63 -0.39 -10.58 10.00
C HIS A 63 0.49 -11.84 10.02
N HIS A 64 0.35 -12.68 9.00
CA HIS A 64 1.06 -13.96 8.92
C HIS A 64 1.43 -14.32 7.47
N GLU A 65 2.60 -14.93 7.29
CA GLU A 65 3.15 -15.30 5.97
C GLU A 65 2.26 -16.26 5.17
N LEU A 66 1.40 -17.01 5.86
CA LEU A 66 0.41 -17.89 5.24
C LEU A 66 -0.63 -17.13 4.40
N PHE A 67 -0.95 -15.90 4.79
CA PHE A 67 -1.83 -15.03 4.01
C PHE A 67 -1.04 -14.27 2.95
N TRP A 68 0.14 -13.74 3.29
CA TRP A 68 0.99 -13.02 2.34
C TRP A 68 1.38 -13.86 1.13
N ARG A 69 1.72 -15.15 1.32
CA ARG A 69 2.04 -16.05 0.20
C ARG A 69 0.89 -16.23 -0.79
N LYS A 70 -0.37 -16.15 -0.34
CA LYS A 70 -1.54 -16.27 -1.23
C LYS A 70 -1.64 -15.08 -2.18
N ARG A 71 -1.11 -13.92 -1.78
CA ARG A 71 -1.27 -12.65 -2.50
C ARG A 71 0.01 -12.04 -3.04
N VAL A 72 1.19 -12.59 -2.78
CA VAL A 72 2.50 -12.07 -3.25
C VAL A 72 2.57 -11.86 -4.77
N HIS A 73 1.85 -12.68 -5.54
CA HIS A 73 1.76 -12.56 -6.99
C HIS A 73 1.05 -11.27 -7.45
N ILE A 74 0.34 -10.55 -6.58
CA ILE A 74 -0.33 -9.27 -6.88
C ILE A 74 0.69 -8.13 -6.94
N PRO A 75 1.47 -7.81 -5.89
CA PRO A 75 2.49 -6.76 -5.96
C PRO A 75 3.53 -7.06 -7.03
N LEU A 76 3.97 -8.31 -7.18
CA LEU A 76 4.97 -8.66 -8.20
C LEU A 76 4.47 -8.36 -9.61
N ARG A 77 3.23 -8.73 -9.95
CA ARG A 77 2.64 -8.40 -11.27
C ARG A 77 2.49 -6.90 -11.46
N TYR A 78 2.10 -6.16 -10.43
CA TYR A 78 1.88 -4.72 -10.53
C TYR A 78 3.19 -3.93 -10.68
N LEU A 79 4.17 -4.22 -9.83
CA LEU A 79 5.43 -3.47 -9.77
C LEU A 79 6.34 -3.80 -10.96
N LEU A 80 6.30 -5.04 -11.46
CA LEU A 80 7.15 -5.50 -12.56
C LEU A 80 6.45 -5.47 -13.94
N SER A 81 5.20 -5.00 -14.02
CA SER A 81 4.59 -4.77 -15.33
C SER A 81 5.34 -3.65 -16.05
N SER A 82 5.60 -3.86 -17.34
CA SER A 82 6.04 -2.81 -18.26
C SER A 82 5.07 -1.62 -18.27
#